data_AF-A0A015NBL9-F1
#
_entry.id   AF-A0A015NBL9-F1
#
_cell.length_a   1.000
_cell.length_b   1.000
_cell.length_c   1.000
_cell.angle_alpha   90.00
_cell.angle_beta   90.00
_cell.angle_gamma   90.00
#
_symmetry.space_group_name_H-M   'P 1'
#
loop_
_entity.id
_entity.type
_entity.pdbx_description
1 polymer ?
#
loop_
_entity_poly.entity_id
_entity_poly.type
_entity_poly.pdbx_seq_one_letter_code
_entity_poly.pdbx_strand_id
1 'polypeptide(L)'
;MWEFTSGIPPFNDRAHDIQLASSICKGERSEIIENIPQCYIDLMKKCWNKNPSKRPSASEILDTIEKWIILPSNMKIKDINDEELKSNIMKFINAPIGHRNLITKTHPQACYTSQILGFTSEKLNEILEEYLKSKIFEAKQKEEDAEKKLIILENVAEIYYQSSQNELKEMYLAYQNIKLELHTVKPLYNDMSGHI
;
A
#
# COMPACT_ATOMS: atom_id res chain seq x y z
N MET A 1 -3.32 23.52 1.11
CA MET A 1 -3.81 22.44 2.00
C MET A 1 -2.77 22.02 3.03
N TRP A 2 -1.57 21.59 2.63
CA TRP A 2 -0.52 21.21 3.59
C TRP A 2 -0.06 22.36 4.49
N GLU A 3 0.28 23.51 3.92
CA GLU A 3 0.69 24.70 4.70
C GLU A 3 -0.38 25.15 5.70
N PHE A 4 -1.66 24.98 5.34
CA PHE A 4 -2.79 25.29 6.21
C PHE A 4 -2.82 24.41 7.47
N THR A 5 -2.44 23.13 7.36
CA THR A 5 -2.42 22.21 8.51
C THR A 5 -1.09 22.20 9.26
N SER A 6 0.02 22.46 8.57
CA SER A 6 1.35 22.50 9.18
C SER A 6 1.68 23.85 9.82
N GLY A 7 1.17 24.95 9.27
CA GLY A 7 1.62 26.30 9.57
C GLY A 7 3.02 26.60 9.04
N ILE A 8 3.54 25.73 8.15
CA ILE A 8 4.88 25.82 7.58
C ILE A 8 4.75 25.84 6.05
N PRO A 9 5.52 26.65 5.32
CA PRO A 9 5.61 26.53 3.86
C PRO A 9 6.26 25.21 3.43
N PRO A 10 5.76 24.53 2.39
CA PRO A 10 6.29 23.23 1.99
C PRO A 10 7.76 23.34 1.56
N PHE A 11 8.59 22.39 2.02
CA PHE A 11 10.02 22.29 1.68
C PHE A 11 10.84 23.54 2.05
N ASN A 12 10.46 24.24 3.11
CA ASN A 12 11.10 25.47 3.56
C ASN A 12 12.52 25.33 4.08
N ASP A 13 12.97 24.11 4.31
CA ASP A 13 14.25 23.75 4.91
C ASP A 13 15.40 23.67 3.89
N ARG A 14 15.12 23.76 2.59
CA ARG A 14 16.12 23.57 1.51
C ARG A 14 15.92 24.48 0.30
N ALA A 15 16.88 24.48 -0.60
CA ALA A 15 16.83 25.24 -1.84
C ALA A 15 15.71 24.75 -2.77
N HIS A 16 15.02 25.68 -3.43
CA HIS A 16 14.05 25.37 -4.48
C HIS A 16 14.75 25.26 -5.83
N ASP A 17 15.58 24.22 -5.98
CA ASP A 17 16.43 24.00 -7.14
C ASP A 17 16.02 22.75 -7.95
N ILE A 18 16.89 22.33 -8.88
CA ILE A 18 16.65 21.16 -9.75
C ILE A 18 16.53 19.86 -8.95
N GLN A 19 17.21 19.76 -7.81
CA GLN A 19 17.21 18.57 -6.98
C GLN A 19 15.86 18.43 -6.27
N LEU A 20 15.31 19.54 -5.76
CA LEU A 20 13.96 19.55 -5.21
C LEU A 20 12.92 19.25 -6.28
N ALA A 21 12.99 19.92 -7.43
CA ALA A 21 12.05 19.70 -8.53
C ALA A 21 12.05 18.23 -8.99
N SER A 22 13.24 17.64 -9.13
CA SER A 22 13.41 16.23 -9.48
C SER A 22 12.81 15.29 -8.44
N SER A 23 13.07 15.53 -7.15
CA SER A 23 12.55 14.71 -6.06
C SER A 23 11.02 14.76 -5.98
N ILE A 24 10.41 15.93 -6.20
CA ILE A 24 8.94 16.07 -6.31
C ILE A 24 8.38 15.27 -7.50
N CYS A 25 9.03 15.33 -8.66
CA CYS A 25 8.66 14.53 -9.83
C CYS A 25 8.78 13.01 -9.58
N LYS A 26 9.77 12.60 -8.76
CA LYS A 26 9.98 11.21 -8.33
C LYS A 26 8.97 10.75 -7.27
N GLY A 27 8.22 11.66 -6.67
CA GLY A 27 7.11 11.35 -5.76
C GLY A 27 7.28 11.88 -4.34
N GLU A 28 8.35 12.63 -4.06
CA GLU A 28 8.52 13.28 -2.77
C GLU A 28 7.36 14.26 -2.49
N ARG A 29 6.80 14.20 -1.28
CA ARG A 29 5.72 15.05 -0.80
C ARG A 29 6.06 15.52 0.60
N SER A 30 5.45 16.63 1.01
CA SER A 30 5.59 17.15 2.36
C SER A 30 5.09 16.12 3.38
N GLU A 31 5.79 16.04 4.52
CA GLU A 31 5.51 15.07 5.56
C GLU A 31 4.09 15.23 6.13
N ILE A 32 3.40 14.11 6.35
CA ILE A 32 2.11 14.13 7.04
C ILE A 32 2.40 14.21 8.54
N ILE A 33 2.16 15.38 9.11
CA ILE A 33 2.28 15.63 10.54
C ILE A 33 1.09 15.06 11.32
N GLU A 34 1.29 14.85 12.62
CA GLU A 34 0.27 14.35 13.53
C GLU A 34 -0.95 15.27 13.63
N ASN A 35 -2.06 14.69 14.06
CA ASN A 35 -3.32 15.37 14.36
C ASN A 35 -4.07 15.97 13.16
N ILE A 36 -3.72 15.59 11.93
CA ILE A 36 -4.54 15.87 10.75
C ILE A 36 -5.60 14.76 10.59
N PRO A 37 -6.89 15.10 10.42
CA PRO A 37 -7.94 14.12 10.11
C PRO A 37 -7.61 13.29 8.87
N GLN A 38 -7.84 11.97 8.93
CA GLN A 38 -7.54 11.06 7.82
C GLN A 38 -8.24 11.46 6.52
N CYS A 39 -9.49 11.94 6.59
CA CYS A 39 -10.23 12.42 5.42
C CYS A 39 -9.53 13.59 4.71
N TYR A 40 -8.91 14.49 5.47
CA TYR A 40 -8.15 15.62 4.92
C TYR A 40 -6.81 15.14 4.33
N ILE A 41 -6.14 14.19 4.99
CA ILE A 41 -4.93 13.54 4.45
C ILE A 41 -5.24 12.88 3.10
N ASP A 42 -6.35 12.16 3.00
CA ASP A 42 -6.75 11.46 1.77
C ASP A 42 -7.08 12.46 0.66
N LEU A 43 -7.77 13.57 0.97
CA LEU A 43 -8.02 14.65 0.02
C LEU A 43 -6.72 15.31 -0.46
N MET A 44 -5.79 15.64 0.45
CA MET A 44 -4.46 16.13 0.09
C MET A 44 -3.72 15.13 -0.83
N LYS A 45 -3.83 13.83 -0.52
CA LYS A 45 -3.22 12.77 -1.33
C LYS A 45 -3.77 12.67 -2.73
N LYS A 46 -5.07 12.88 -2.91
CA LYS A 46 -5.71 12.99 -4.22
C LYS A 46 -5.20 14.22 -4.98
N CYS A 47 -5.06 15.37 -4.33
CA CYS A 47 -4.60 16.62 -4.96
C CYS A 47 -3.20 16.53 -5.56
N TRP A 48 -2.27 15.83 -4.91
CA TRP A 48 -0.89 15.69 -5.39
C TRP A 48 -0.59 14.35 -6.08
N ASN A 49 -1.63 13.68 -6.60
CA ASN A 49 -1.50 12.41 -7.30
C ASN A 49 -0.50 12.51 -8.46
N LYS A 50 0.32 11.48 -8.66
CA LYS A 50 1.29 11.42 -9.75
C LYS A 50 0.60 11.51 -11.11
N ASN A 51 -0.55 10.86 -11.27
CA ASN A 51 -1.37 10.99 -12.47
C ASN A 51 -2.25 12.25 -12.39
N PRO A 52 -2.06 13.25 -13.28
CA PRO A 52 -2.87 14.47 -13.27
C PRO A 52 -4.37 14.20 -13.41
N SER A 53 -4.79 13.19 -14.18
CA SER A 53 -6.21 12.87 -14.37
C SER A 53 -6.88 12.23 -13.15
N LYS A 54 -6.11 11.85 -12.13
CA LYS A 54 -6.63 11.39 -10.84
C LYS A 54 -6.74 12.50 -9.80
N ARG A 55 -6.34 13.73 -10.15
CA ARG A 55 -6.44 14.88 -9.25
C ARG A 55 -7.85 15.46 -9.33
N PRO A 56 -8.46 15.81 -8.18
CA PRO A 56 -9.74 16.49 -8.19
C PRO A 56 -9.57 17.90 -8.76
N SER A 57 -10.62 18.38 -9.41
CA SER A 57 -10.78 19.78 -9.78
C SER A 57 -10.92 20.66 -8.54
N ALA A 58 -10.72 21.97 -8.70
CA ALA A 58 -10.95 22.93 -7.63
C ALA A 58 -12.41 22.90 -7.12
N SER A 59 -13.37 22.66 -8.01
CA SER A 59 -14.79 22.53 -7.65
C SER A 59 -15.03 21.32 -6.75
N GLU A 60 -14.49 20.14 -7.11
CA GLU A 60 -14.65 18.93 -6.29
C GLU A 60 -13.99 19.07 -4.91
N ILE A 61 -12.84 19.77 -4.84
CA ILE A 61 -12.18 20.07 -3.56
C ILE A 61 -13.07 20.98 -2.71
N LEU A 62 -13.62 22.04 -3.31
CA LEU A 62 -14.52 22.97 -2.64
C LEU A 62 -15.76 22.25 -2.11
N ASP A 63 -16.46 21.50 -2.96
CA ASP A 63 -17.66 20.74 -2.61
C ASP A 63 -17.39 19.75 -1.46
N THR A 64 -16.21 19.12 -1.46
CA THR A 64 -15.80 18.19 -0.41
C THR A 64 -15.62 18.90 0.93
N ILE A 65 -14.91 20.03 0.94
CA ILE A 65 -14.64 20.81 2.16
C ILE A 65 -15.92 21.48 2.66
N GLU A 66 -16.76 22.01 1.79
CA GLU A 66 -18.04 22.61 2.15
C GLU A 66 -18.95 21.60 2.84
N LYS A 67 -19.03 20.36 2.35
CA LYS A 67 -19.79 19.29 3.04
C LYS A 67 -19.28 18.98 4.44
N TRP A 68 -18.01 19.27 4.74
CA TRP A 68 -17.45 19.07 6.08
C TRP A 68 -17.73 20.22 7.05
N ILE A 69 -17.94 21.44 6.53
CA ILE A 69 -18.02 22.67 7.32
C ILE A 69 -19.46 23.20 7.38
N ILE A 70 -20.18 23.13 6.27
CA ILE A 70 -21.48 23.77 6.05
C ILE A 70 -22.56 22.71 6.11
N LEU A 71 -23.30 22.69 7.23
CA LEU A 71 -24.56 21.97 7.32
C LEU A 71 -25.70 22.98 7.09
N PRO A 72 -26.74 22.62 6.31
CA PRO A 72 -27.96 23.42 6.24
C PRO A 72 -28.50 23.70 7.64
N SER A 73 -28.99 24.92 7.89
CA SER A 73 -29.38 25.38 9.24
C SER A 73 -30.45 24.52 9.92
N ASN A 74 -31.17 23.69 9.16
CA ASN A 74 -32.19 22.75 9.62
C ASN A 74 -31.71 21.30 9.75
N MET A 75 -30.45 21.00 9.43
CA MET A 75 -29.89 19.64 9.41
C MET A 75 -28.86 19.47 10.53
N LYS A 76 -28.97 18.37 11.28
CA LYS A 76 -27.95 17.95 12.25
C LYS A 76 -27.09 16.85 11.66
N ILE A 77 -25.86 16.69 12.16
CA ILE A 77 -24.94 15.59 11.76
C ILE A 77 -25.62 14.22 11.86
N LYS A 78 -26.48 14.02 12.87
CA LYS A 78 -27.23 12.78 13.08
C LYS A 78 -28.28 12.49 11.99
N ASP A 79 -28.66 13.49 11.21
CA ASP A 79 -29.67 13.38 10.14
C ASP A 79 -29.01 13.03 8.79
N ILE A 80 -27.68 12.86 8.75
CA ILE A 80 -26.91 12.43 7.57
C ILE A 80 -26.95 10.90 7.46
N ASN A 81 -27.44 10.39 6.33
CA ASN A 81 -27.51 8.95 6.05
C ASN A 81 -26.17 8.34 5.60
N ASP A 82 -25.27 9.16 5.05
CA ASP A 82 -23.93 8.74 4.65
C ASP A 82 -23.01 8.70 5.89
N GLU A 83 -22.80 7.49 6.41
CA GLU A 83 -21.97 7.27 7.60
C GLU A 83 -20.48 7.62 7.37
N GLU A 84 -19.98 7.53 6.13
CA GLU A 84 -18.61 7.96 5.80
C GLU A 84 -18.52 9.48 5.89
N LEU A 85 -19.45 10.20 5.26
CA LEU A 85 -19.51 11.66 5.32
C LEU A 85 -19.67 12.15 6.77
N LYS A 86 -20.57 11.54 7.53
CA LYS A 86 -20.79 11.84 8.95
C LYS A 86 -19.54 11.64 9.79
N SER A 87 -18.82 10.53 9.56
CA SER A 87 -17.52 10.26 10.19
C SER A 87 -16.47 11.32 9.81
N ASN A 88 -16.41 11.70 8.53
CA ASN A 88 -15.48 12.69 8.04
C ASN A 88 -15.75 14.09 8.62
N ILE A 89 -17.02 14.51 8.70
CA ILE A 89 -17.44 15.75 9.37
C ILE A 89 -16.99 15.74 10.83
N MET A 90 -17.28 14.68 11.57
CA MET A 90 -16.92 14.60 12.99
C MET A 90 -15.40 14.62 13.20
N LYS A 91 -14.62 13.93 12.37
CA LYS A 91 -13.15 13.97 12.45
C LYS A 91 -12.61 15.36 12.12
N PHE A 92 -13.21 16.05 11.15
CA PHE A 92 -12.77 17.37 10.72
C PHE A 92 -13.08 18.45 11.77
N ILE A 93 -14.30 18.47 12.32
CA ILE A 93 -14.72 19.45 13.34
C ILE A 93 -13.96 19.26 14.65
N ASN A 94 -13.71 18.02 15.07
CA ASN A 94 -13.01 17.71 16.32
C ASN A 94 -11.48 17.72 16.15
N ALA A 95 -10.97 18.05 14.97
CA ALA A 95 -9.53 18.16 14.75
C ALA A 95 -8.95 19.24 15.66
N PRO A 96 -7.86 18.98 16.40
CA PRO A 96 -7.26 19.99 17.23
C PRO A 96 -6.73 21.13 16.34
N ILE A 97 -7.08 22.36 16.70
CA ILE A 97 -6.56 23.55 16.03
C ILE A 97 -5.09 23.67 16.43
N GLY A 98 -4.21 23.19 15.54
CA GLY A 98 -2.77 23.31 15.72
C GLY A 98 -2.34 24.76 15.56
N HIS A 99 -2.44 25.57 16.62
CA HIS A 99 -1.74 26.85 16.70
C HIS A 99 -0.24 26.59 16.87
N ARG A 100 0.39 26.20 15.77
CA ARG A 100 1.84 26.06 15.68
C ARG A 100 2.42 27.43 15.41
N ASN A 101 2.72 28.19 16.47
CA ASN A 101 3.60 29.36 16.41
C ASN A 101 5.02 28.89 16.10
N LEU A 102 5.23 28.36 14.90
CA LEU A 102 6.53 27.93 14.45
C LEU A 102 7.22 29.14 13.83
N ILE A 103 8.18 29.70 14.55
CA ILE A 103 9.20 30.53 13.93
C ILE A 103 10.02 29.58 13.05
N THR A 104 9.61 29.42 11.80
CA THR A 104 10.36 28.63 10.83
C THR A 104 11.30 29.54 10.08
N LYS A 105 12.60 29.24 10.13
CA LYS A 105 13.58 29.87 9.26
C LYS A 105 13.48 29.22 7.89
N THR A 106 13.03 30.00 6.92
CA THR A 106 13.02 29.58 5.51
C THR A 106 14.45 29.59 4.96
N HIS A 107 14.79 28.57 4.19
CA HIS A 107 16.06 28.49 3.49
C HIS A 107 16.22 29.70 2.53
N PRO A 108 17.38 30.36 2.47
CA PRO A 108 17.56 31.58 1.67
C PRO A 108 17.27 31.41 0.16
N GLN A 109 17.38 30.18 -0.34
CA GLN A 109 17.11 29.82 -1.74
C GLN A 109 15.72 29.16 -1.93
N ALA A 110 14.86 29.17 -0.92
CA ALA A 110 13.46 28.78 -1.10
C ALA A 110 12.67 29.96 -1.70
N CYS A 111 11.85 29.65 -2.71
CA CYS A 111 11.06 30.63 -3.44
C CYS A 111 9.60 30.17 -3.53
N TYR A 112 8.69 30.97 -2.96
CA TYR A 112 7.23 30.70 -2.95
C TYR A 112 6.44 31.56 -3.93
N THR A 113 7.14 32.43 -4.67
CA THR A 113 6.58 33.19 -5.78
C THR A 113 6.86 32.49 -7.10
N SER A 114 6.17 32.89 -8.16
CA SER A 114 6.40 32.34 -9.49
C SER A 114 7.87 32.49 -9.91
N GLN A 115 8.49 31.39 -10.33
CA GLN A 115 9.89 31.34 -10.75
C GLN A 115 10.02 30.43 -11.97
N ILE A 116 10.76 30.90 -12.98
CA ILE A 116 11.13 30.06 -14.13
C ILE A 116 12.24 29.11 -13.69
N LEU A 117 11.98 27.80 -13.83
CA LEU A 117 12.98 26.76 -13.61
C LEU A 117 13.87 26.67 -14.86
N GLY A 118 14.92 27.50 -14.90
CA GLY A 118 15.87 27.60 -16.02
C GLY A 118 16.88 26.45 -16.10
N PHE A 119 16.45 25.21 -16.00
CA PHE A 119 17.33 24.04 -16.07
C PHE A 119 17.64 23.67 -17.53
N THR A 120 18.90 23.38 -17.82
CA THR A 120 19.34 22.88 -19.14
C THR A 120 18.92 21.43 -19.33
N SER A 121 18.66 21.02 -20.58
CA SER A 121 18.38 19.62 -20.95
C SER A 121 19.47 18.66 -20.49
N GLU A 122 20.75 19.07 -20.54
CA GLU A 122 21.90 18.28 -20.09
C GLU A 122 21.77 17.86 -18.62
N LYS A 123 21.64 18.84 -17.71
CA LYS A 123 21.40 18.60 -16.27
C LYS A 123 20.18 17.72 -15.99
N LEU A 124 19.10 17.88 -16.76
CA LEU A 124 17.91 17.03 -16.62
C LEU A 124 18.21 15.60 -17.05
N ASN A 125 18.90 15.40 -18.17
CA ASN A 125 19.28 14.09 -18.67
C ASN A 125 20.19 13.35 -17.69
N GLU A 126 21.18 14.02 -17.10
CA GLU A 126 22.06 13.44 -16.08
C GLU A 126 21.26 12.87 -14.90
N ILE A 127 20.34 13.67 -14.35
CA ILE A 127 19.49 13.26 -13.22
C ILE A 127 18.54 12.12 -13.60
N LEU A 128 18.03 12.13 -14.83
CA LEU A 128 17.15 11.07 -15.35
C LEU A 128 17.92 9.76 -15.58
N GLU A 129 19.13 9.82 -16.13
CA GLU A 129 19.98 8.66 -16.32
C GLU A 129 20.34 7.99 -15.00
N GLU A 130 20.74 8.79 -14.00
CA GLU A 130 21.01 8.29 -12.65
C GLU A 130 19.77 7.61 -12.05
N TYR A 131 18.61 8.24 -12.20
CA TYR A 131 17.35 7.68 -11.71
C TYR A 131 16.97 6.38 -12.42
N LEU A 132 17.12 6.30 -13.76
CA LEU A 132 16.83 5.10 -14.53
C LEU A 132 17.77 3.95 -14.15
N LYS A 133 19.07 4.23 -13.99
CA LYS A 133 20.05 3.25 -13.50
C LYS A 133 19.63 2.68 -12.14
N SER A 134 19.24 3.54 -11.20
CA SER A 134 18.74 3.12 -9.88
C SER A 134 17.48 2.25 -9.99
N LYS A 135 16.51 2.64 -10.83
CA LYS A 135 15.26 1.89 -10.99
C LYS A 135 15.45 0.53 -11.65
N ILE A 136 16.35 0.44 -12.63
CA ILE A 136 16.73 -0.84 -13.27
C ILE A 136 17.39 -1.75 -12.22
N PHE A 137 18.27 -1.20 -11.39
CA PHE A 137 18.91 -1.97 -10.33
C PHE A 137 17.89 -2.52 -9.31
N GLU A 138 16.97 -1.67 -8.82
CA GLU A 138 15.89 -2.10 -7.92
C GLU A 138 15.00 -3.20 -8.54
N ALA A 139 14.69 -3.09 -9.84
CA ALA A 139 13.87 -4.07 -10.55
C ALA A 139 14.58 -5.43 -10.64
N LYS A 140 15.87 -5.42 -10.99
CA LYS A 140 16.69 -6.64 -11.06
C LYS A 140 16.78 -7.37 -9.72
N GLN A 141 16.94 -6.63 -8.62
CA GLN A 141 16.94 -7.24 -7.29
C GLN A 141 15.61 -7.90 -6.93
N LYS A 142 14.48 -7.24 -7.25
CA LYS A 142 13.15 -7.81 -7.00
C LYS A 142 12.89 -9.07 -7.83
N GLU A 143 13.36 -9.08 -9.07
CA GLU A 143 13.30 -10.25 -9.95
C GLU A 143 14.10 -11.41 -9.35
N GLU A 144 15.35 -11.18 -8.96
CA GLU A 144 16.20 -12.19 -8.32
C GLU A 144 15.60 -12.73 -7.01
N ASP A 145 15.03 -11.84 -6.17
CA ASP A 145 14.35 -12.23 -4.93
C ASP A 145 13.07 -13.05 -5.19
N ALA A 146 12.34 -12.73 -6.25
CA ALA A 146 11.14 -13.48 -6.65
C ALA A 146 11.49 -14.86 -7.19
N GLU A 147 12.54 -14.98 -8.02
CA GLU A 147 13.05 -16.26 -8.51
C GLU A 147 13.49 -17.17 -7.36
N LYS A 148 14.23 -16.65 -6.38
CA LYS A 148 14.61 -17.42 -5.18
C LYS A 148 13.40 -17.93 -4.41
N LYS A 149 12.36 -17.09 -4.24
CA LYS A 149 11.11 -17.50 -3.58
C LYS A 149 10.36 -18.56 -4.38
N LEU A 150 10.34 -18.45 -5.70
CA LEU A 150 9.69 -19.43 -6.57
C LEU A 150 10.35 -20.80 -6.44
N ILE A 151 11.68 -20.86 -6.52
CA ILE A 151 12.45 -22.12 -6.35
C ILE A 151 12.15 -22.76 -4.98
N ILE A 152 12.07 -21.96 -3.91
CA ILE A 152 11.72 -22.48 -2.58
C ILE A 152 10.30 -23.06 -2.58
N LEU A 153 9.33 -22.36 -3.16
CA LEU A 153 7.94 -22.83 -3.24
C LEU A 153 7.81 -24.11 -4.07
N GLU A 154 8.52 -24.20 -5.20
CA GLU A 154 8.58 -25.40 -6.03
C GLU A 154 9.15 -26.58 -5.25
N ASN A 155 10.26 -26.39 -4.55
CA ASN A 155 10.86 -27.43 -3.71
C ASN A 155 9.91 -27.89 -2.59
N VAL A 156 9.22 -26.96 -1.93
CA VAL A 156 8.24 -27.30 -0.89
C VAL A 156 7.07 -28.09 -1.48
N ALA A 157 6.52 -27.65 -2.61
CA ALA A 157 5.41 -28.34 -3.28
C ALA A 157 5.81 -29.76 -3.69
N GLU A 158 7.02 -29.93 -4.22
CA GLU A 158 7.56 -31.24 -4.59
C GLU A 158 7.71 -32.16 -3.36
N ILE A 159 8.26 -31.66 -2.26
CA ILE A 159 8.38 -32.43 -1.00
C ILE A 159 7.00 -32.90 -0.51
N TYR A 160 6.01 -32.01 -0.49
CA TYR A 160 4.65 -32.37 -0.09
C TYR A 160 4.05 -33.42 -1.02
N TYR A 161 4.19 -33.26 -2.33
CA TYR A 161 3.69 -34.22 -3.31
C TYR A 161 4.30 -35.60 -3.11
N GLN A 162 5.63 -35.68 -2.97
CA GLN A 162 6.33 -36.94 -2.76
C GLN A 162 5.96 -37.60 -1.44
N SER A 163 5.78 -36.82 -0.36
CA SER A 163 5.30 -37.34 0.93
C SER A 163 3.93 -37.98 0.79
N SER A 164 2.98 -37.30 0.15
CA SER A 164 1.63 -37.83 -0.07
C SER A 164 1.62 -39.09 -0.95
N GLN A 165 2.47 -39.17 -1.98
CA GLN A 165 2.61 -40.39 -2.80
C GLN A 165 3.15 -41.56 -1.97
N ASN A 166 4.11 -41.32 -1.08
CA ASN A 166 4.65 -42.35 -0.20
C ASN A 166 3.59 -42.86 0.79
N GLU A 167 2.83 -41.98 1.43
CA GLU A 167 1.73 -42.35 2.33
C GLU A 167 0.68 -43.22 1.61
N LEU A 168 0.30 -42.84 0.39
CA LEU A 168 -0.64 -43.61 -0.43
C LEU A 168 -0.11 -45.02 -0.75
N LYS A 169 1.18 -45.12 -1.07
CA LYS A 169 1.85 -46.40 -1.34
C LYS A 169 1.87 -47.31 -0.12
N GLU A 170 2.15 -46.76 1.06
CA GLU A 170 2.12 -47.51 2.33
C GLU A 170 0.72 -48.02 2.65
N MET A 171 -0.30 -47.16 2.50
CA MET A 171 -1.70 -47.55 2.71
C MET A 171 -2.13 -48.67 1.75
N TYR A 172 -1.73 -48.61 0.48
CA TYR A 172 -2.01 -49.66 -0.49
C TYR A 172 -1.34 -51.00 -0.12
N LEU A 173 -0.09 -50.96 0.36
CA LEU A 173 0.61 -52.16 0.80
C LEU A 173 -0.08 -52.79 2.02
N ALA A 174 -0.50 -51.98 2.99
CA ALA A 174 -1.27 -52.43 4.15
C ALA A 174 -2.58 -53.10 3.72
N TYR A 175 -3.30 -52.52 2.74
CA TYR A 175 -4.50 -53.12 2.16
C TYR A 175 -4.22 -54.49 1.53
N GLN A 176 -3.15 -54.64 0.73
CA GLN A 176 -2.80 -55.92 0.11
C GLN A 176 -2.46 -56.99 1.14
N ASN A 177 -1.73 -56.63 2.20
CA ASN A 177 -1.40 -57.55 3.29
C ASN A 177 -2.66 -58.05 4.01
N ILE A 178 -3.55 -57.14 4.40
CA ILE A 178 -4.84 -57.49 5.03
C ILE A 178 -5.67 -58.40 4.11
N LYS A 179 -5.70 -58.10 2.81
CA LYS A 179 -6.44 -58.91 1.82
C LYS A 179 -5.86 -60.33 1.71
N LEU A 180 -4.53 -60.48 1.71
CA LEU A 180 -3.84 -61.76 1.72
C LEU A 180 -4.15 -62.55 2.99
N GLU A 181 -4.05 -61.92 4.17
CA GLU A 181 -4.41 -62.55 5.45
C GLU A 181 -5.85 -63.09 5.43
N LEU A 182 -6.82 -62.29 4.98
CA LEU A 182 -8.21 -62.72 4.85
C LEU A 182 -8.38 -63.92 3.92
N HIS A 183 -7.61 -64.01 2.84
CA HIS A 183 -7.63 -65.16 1.93
C HIS A 183 -7.01 -66.43 2.56
N THR A 184 -6.04 -66.30 3.46
CA THR A 184 -5.43 -67.44 4.17
C THR A 184 -6.27 -67.94 5.34
N VAL A 185 -7.01 -67.06 6.02
CA VAL A 185 -7.80 -67.39 7.22
C VAL A 185 -9.20 -67.93 6.86
N LYS A 186 -9.81 -67.49 5.76
CA LYS A 186 -11.14 -67.94 5.31
C LYS A 186 -11.29 -69.47 5.12
N PRO A 187 -10.34 -70.18 4.50
CA PRO A 187 -10.43 -71.63 4.33
C PRO A 187 -10.40 -72.39 5.67
N LEU A 188 -9.54 -71.96 6.61
CA LEU A 188 -9.41 -72.57 7.94
C LEU A 188 -10.70 -72.46 8.76
N TYR A 189 -11.42 -71.34 8.62
CA TYR A 189 -12.71 -71.16 9.29
C TYR A 189 -13.82 -72.04 8.67
N ASN A 190 -13.81 -72.19 7.34
CA ASN A 190 -14.79 -73.02 6.64
C ASN A 190 -14.59 -74.52 6.94
N ASP A 191 -13.35 -75.01 7.02
CA ASP A 191 -13.03 -76.39 7.41
C ASP A 191 -13.45 -76.70 8.86
N MET A 192 -13.36 -75.73 9.78
CA MET A 192 -13.85 -75.89 11.16
C MET A 192 -15.39 -75.85 11.27
N SER A 193 -16.08 -75.18 10.35
CA SER A 193 -17.54 -75.06 10.35
C SER A 193 -18.28 -76.24 9.69
N GLY A 194 -17.58 -77.07 8.90
CA GLY A 194 -18.15 -78.24 8.21
C GLY A 194 -18.23 -79.52 9.06
N HIS A 195 -17.77 -79.48 10.31
CA HIS A 195 -17.77 -80.62 11.24
C HIS A 195 -18.77 -80.49 12.40
N ILE A 196 -19.77 -79.60 12.28
CA ILE A 196 -20.96 -79.52 13.13
C ILE A 196 -22.17 -79.80 12.25
#